data_AF-A0A9Y0ZFL9-F1
#
_entry.id   AF-A0A9Y0ZFL9-F1
#
_cell.length_a   1.000
_cell.length_b   1.000
_cell.length_c   1.000
_cell.angle_alpha   90.00
_cell.angle_beta   90.00
_cell.angle_gamma   90.00
#
_symmetry.space_group_name_H-M   'P 1'
#
loop_
_entity.id
_entity.type
_entity.pdbx_description
1 polymer ?
#
loop_
_entity_poly.entity_id
_entity_poly.type
_entity_poly.pdbx_seq_one_letter_code
_entity_poly.pdbx_strand_id
1 'polypeptide(L)' 'IELLKKSIREFYGENPKDFKSISRIVNKHHFERVHNLLKDPEVASSIVHGGSVDEEKL' A
#
# COMPACT_ATOMS: atom_id res chain seq x y z
N ILE A 1 3.98 15.58 5.64
CA ILE A 1 3.49 14.17 5.69
C ILE A 1 2.03 14.13 6.14
N GLU A 2 1.62 14.88 7.16
CA GLU A 2 0.24 14.86 7.68
C GLU A 2 -0.85 15.22 6.66
N LEU A 3 -0.64 16.23 5.82
CA LEU A 3 -1.59 16.55 4.74
C LEU A 3 -1.77 15.40 3.75
N LEU A 4 -0.68 14.70 3.41
CA LEU A 4 -0.74 13.55 2.50
C LEU A 4 -1.52 12.39 3.13
N LYS A 5 -1.28 12.09 4.41
CA LYS A 5 -2.03 11.07 5.16
C LYS A 5 -3.53 11.41 5.19
N LYS A 6 -3.86 12.68 5.45
CA LYS A 6 -5.25 13.17 5.46
C LYS A 6 -5.90 12.99 4.09
N SER A 7 -5.24 13.41 3.01
CA SER A 7 -5.78 13.27 1.66
C SER A 7 -6.00 11.80 1.29
N ILE A 8 -5.05 10.90 1.56
CA ILE A 8 -5.22 9.45 1.28
C ILE A 8 -6.50 8.92 1.96
N ARG A 9 -6.75 9.30 3.21
CA ARG A 9 -7.97 8.92 3.94
C ARG A 9 -9.25 9.53 3.34
N GLU A 10 -9.20 10.78 2.86
CA GLU A 10 -10.34 11.42 2.20
C GLU A 10 -10.70 10.72 0.87
N PHE A 11 -9.70 10.25 0.12
CA PHE A 11 -9.91 9.57 -1.16
C PHE A 11 -10.35 8.10 -1.02
N TYR A 12 -9.75 7.36 -0.08
CA TYR A 12 -9.91 5.90 0.00
C TYR A 12 -10.62 5.42 1.28
N GLY A 13 -11.03 6.35 2.14
CA GLY A 13 -11.65 6.06 3.44
C GLY A 13 -10.65 5.63 4.50
N GLU A 14 -11.18 5.22 5.66
CA GLU A 14 -10.39 4.72 6.79
C GLU A 14 -9.74 3.36 6.51
N ASN A 15 -10.43 2.50 5.76
CA ASN A 15 -9.91 1.20 5.32
C ASN A 15 -9.92 1.08 3.80
N PRO A 16 -8.78 1.34 3.14
CA PRO A 16 -8.67 1.25 1.68
C PRO A 16 -9.05 -0.13 1.11
N LYS A 17 -8.97 -1.20 1.93
CA LYS A 17 -9.33 -2.57 1.52
C LYS A 17 -10.83 -2.75 1.30
N ASP A 18 -11.66 -1.93 1.93
CA ASP A 18 -13.11 -1.98 1.81
C ASP A 18 -13.61 -1.08 0.66
N PHE A 19 -12.69 -0.28 0.08
CA PHE A 19 -13.01 0.63 -1.00
C PHE A 19 -13.07 -0.11 -2.34
N LYS A 20 -14.29 -0.26 -2.87
CA LYS A 20 -14.57 -1.03 -4.11
C LYS A 20 -13.81 -0.56 -5.35
N SER A 21 -13.28 0.66 -5.36
CA SER A 21 -12.69 1.29 -6.54
C SER A 21 -11.16 1.34 -6.52
N ILE A 22 -10.49 0.66 -5.58
CA ILE A 22 -9.02 0.61 -5.57
C ILE A 22 -8.52 -0.41 -6.60
N SER A 23 -7.55 0.00 -7.42
CA SER A 23 -6.93 -0.88 -8.43
C SER A 23 -5.97 -1.86 -7.76
N ARG A 24 -5.72 -2.99 -8.44
CA ARG A 24 -4.82 -4.05 -7.96
C ARG A 24 -3.60 -4.21 -8.88
N ILE A 25 -2.55 -4.82 -8.34
CA ILE A 25 -1.35 -5.16 -9.11
C ILE A 25 -1.69 -6.35 -10.02
N VAL A 26 -1.28 -6.26 -11.29
CA VAL A 26 -1.74 -7.16 -12.36
C VAL A 26 -1.45 -8.66 -12.13
N ASN A 27 -0.35 -9.00 -11.45
CA ASN A 27 0.02 -10.39 -11.18
C ASN A 27 1.04 -10.51 -10.03
N LYS A 28 1.32 -11.76 -9.66
CA LYS A 28 2.17 -12.09 -8.52
C LYS A 28 3.61 -11.63 -8.71
N HIS A 29 4.14 -11.77 -9.91
CA HIS A 29 5.49 -11.33 -10.25
C HIS A 29 5.68 -9.82 -10.01
N HIS A 30 4.73 -8.99 -10.46
CA HIS A 30 4.79 -7.55 -10.22
C HIS A 30 4.50 -7.17 -8.77
N PHE A 31 3.66 -7.92 -8.08
CA PHE A 31 3.41 -7.74 -6.65
C PHE A 31 4.69 -8.00 -5.85
N GLU A 32 5.34 -9.15 -6.04
CA GLU A 32 6.59 -9.52 -5.39
C GLU A 32 7.69 -8.49 -5.65
N ARG A 33 7.81 -8.00 -6.89
CA ARG A 33 8.78 -6.95 -7.23
C ARG A 33 8.62 -5.71 -6.35
N VAL A 34 7.40 -5.20 -6.18
CA VAL A 34 7.14 -4.00 -5.35
C VAL A 34 7.24 -4.33 -3.86
N HIS A 35 6.71 -5.49 -3.45
CA HIS A 35 6.74 -5.94 -2.07
C HIS A 35 8.19 -6.13 -1.57
N ASN A 36 9.09 -6.62 -2.41
CA ASN A 36 10.51 -6.77 -2.06
C ASN A 36 11.22 -5.42 -1.90
N LEU A 37 10.82 -4.38 -2.65
CA LEU A 37 11.33 -3.02 -2.43
C LEU A 37 10.89 -2.47 -1.06
N LEU A 38 9.67 -2.78 -0.62
CA LEU A 38 9.17 -2.39 0.70
C LEU A 38 9.83 -3.17 1.85
N LYS A 39 10.38 -4.36 1.57
CA LYS A 39 11.07 -5.22 2.53
C LYS A 39 12.52 -4.84 2.77
N ASP A 40 13.09 -3.97 1.92
CA ASP A 40 14.43 -3.44 2.17
C ASP A 40 14.48 -2.79 3.56
N PRO A 41 15.47 -3.10 4.43
CA PRO A 41 15.49 -2.61 5.80
C PRO A 41 15.50 -1.07 5.92
N GLU A 42 16.20 -0.39 5.02
CA GLU A 42 16.26 1.09 5.04
C GLU A 42 14.92 1.66 4.61
N VAL A 43 14.27 1.07 3.61
CA VAL A 43 12.92 1.47 3.20
C VAL A 43 11.92 1.19 4.32
N ALA A 44 11.88 -0.04 4.85
CA ALA A 44 10.94 -0.47 5.88
C ALA A 44 11.02 0.42 7.13
N SER A 45 12.24 0.77 7.57
CA SER A 45 12.45 1.68 8.71
C SER A 45 12.02 3.13 8.44
N SER A 46 11.90 3.52 7.16
CA SER A 46 11.47 4.87 6.75
C SER A 46 9.97 5.00 6.48
N ILE A 47 9.20 3.91 6.55
CA ILE A 47 7.75 3.94 6.28
C ILE A 47 7.03 4.69 7.41
N VAL A 48 6.41 5.83 7.04
CA VAL A 48 5.67 6.71 7.97
C VAL A 48 4.14 6.56 7.86
N HIS A 49 3.65 5.83 6.86
CA HIS A 49 2.22 5.56 6.61
C HIS A 49 2.07 4.37 5.63
N GLY A 50 1.08 3.50 5.85
CA GLY A 50 0.81 2.36 4.97
C GLY A 50 1.80 1.21 5.16
N GLY A 51 2.27 0.62 4.06
CA GLY A 51 3.21 -0.51 4.06
C GLY A 51 2.57 -1.90 4.23
N SER A 52 1.26 -1.97 4.47
CA SER A 52 0.52 -3.22 4.47
C SER A 52 0.33 -3.75 3.04
N VAL A 53 0.36 -5.07 2.91
CA VAL A 53 0.10 -5.78 1.65
C VAL A 53 -0.93 -6.88 1.88
N ASP A 54 -1.57 -7.34 0.80
CA ASP A 54 -2.59 -8.39 0.84
C ASP A 54 -2.42 -9.26 -0.42
N GLU A 55 -1.59 -10.31 -0.32
CA GLU A 55 -1.32 -11.20 -1.46
C GLU A 55 -2.52 -12.11 -1.77
N GLU A 56 -3.35 -12.42 -0.77
CA GLU A 56 -4.53 -13.29 -0.94
C GLU A 56 -5.59 -12.65 -1.84
N LYS A 57 -5.62 -11.31 -1.91
CA LYS A 57 -6.58 -10.54 -2.73
C LYS A 57 -6.00 -10.00 -4.04
N LEU A 58 -4.86 -10.50 -4.48
CA LEU A 58 -4.25 -10.13 -5.77
C LEU A 58 -5.22 -10.32 -6.95
#